data_AF-A0A4Q3EG22-F1
#
_entry.id   AF-A0A4Q3EG22-F1
#
_cell.length_a   1.000
_cell.length_b   1.000
_cell.length_c   1.000
_cell.angle_alpha   90.00
_cell.angle_beta   90.00
_cell.angle_gamma   90.00
#
_symmetry.space_group_name_H-M   'P 1'
#
loop_
_entity.id
_entity.type
_entity.pdbx_description
1 polymer ?
#
loop_
_entity_poly.entity_id
_entity_poly.type
_entity_poly.pdbx_seq_one_letter_code
_entity_poly.pdbx_strand_id
1 'polypeptide(L)' 'MTPDSQTISLEIPPKYVGKQIEVIAFAKDEGINDEQSTVKTVSFEALSLDTKSYKFNRDEANER' A
#
# COMPACT_ATOMS: atom_id res chain seq x y z
N MET A 1 -36.75 -5.08 11.85
CA MET A 1 -36.64 -3.66 11.43
C MET A 1 -35.83 -3.63 10.14
N THR A 2 -36.49 -3.48 9.00
CA THR A 2 -35.84 -3.33 7.68
C THR A 2 -35.51 -1.84 7.45
N PRO A 3 -34.33 -1.45 6.94
CA PRO A 3 -33.99 -0.04 6.76
C PRO A 3 -34.80 0.59 5.61
N ASP A 4 -35.41 1.74 5.90
CA ASP A 4 -36.45 2.40 5.08
C ASP A 4 -35.91 3.32 3.97
N SER A 5 -34.60 3.37 3.72
CA SER A 5 -34.04 4.24 2.68
C SER A 5 -32.72 3.71 2.14
N GLN A 6 -32.77 3.20 0.91
CA GLN A 6 -31.63 2.62 0.16
C GLN A 6 -31.02 3.62 -0.84
N THR A 7 -31.39 4.90 -0.75
CA THR A 7 -30.99 5.92 -1.75
C THR A 7 -29.79 6.73 -1.24
N ILE A 8 -28.70 6.71 -2.02
CA ILE A 8 -27.50 7.52 -1.76
C ILE A 8 -27.39 8.58 -2.85
N SER A 9 -27.36 9.86 -2.45
CA SER A 9 -27.12 10.98 -3.36
C SER A 9 -25.67 11.43 -3.24
N LEU A 10 -24.92 11.35 -4.34
CA LEU A 10 -23.53 11.80 -4.43
C LEU A 10 -23.46 12.97 -5.42
N GLU A 11 -23.04 14.15 -4.96
CA GLU A 11 -22.80 15.29 -5.83
C GLU A 11 -21.49 15.09 -6.61
N ILE A 12 -21.60 15.02 -7.93
CA ILE A 12 -20.45 14.84 -8.81
C ILE A 12 -19.86 16.22 -9.18
N PRO A 13 -18.57 16.48 -8.92
CA PRO A 13 -17.95 17.75 -9.28
C PRO A 13 -18.01 18.03 -10.80
N PRO A 14 -18.07 19.31 -11.23
CA PRO A 14 -18.23 19.69 -12.63
C PRO A 14 -17.10 19.18 -13.54
N LYS A 15 -15.91 18.93 -12.99
CA LYS A 15 -14.75 18.34 -13.69
C LYS A 15 -14.97 16.90 -14.19
N TYR A 16 -15.98 16.21 -13.67
CA TYR A 16 -16.31 14.82 -14.03
C TYR A 16 -17.53 14.72 -14.97
N VAL A 17 -18.17 15.85 -15.28
CA VAL A 17 -19.28 15.92 -16.25
C VAL A 17 -18.74 15.56 -17.64
N GLY A 18 -19.38 14.59 -18.31
CA GLY A 18 -18.97 14.08 -19.62
C GLY A 18 -17.86 13.02 -19.59
N LYS A 19 -17.47 12.53 -18.40
CA LYS A 19 -16.54 11.40 -18.22
C LYS A 19 -17.30 10.18 -17.73
N GLN A 20 -16.78 8.99 -18.02
CA GLN A 20 -17.30 7.74 -17.44
C GLN A 20 -16.89 7.68 -15.97
N ILE A 21 -17.87 7.57 -15.07
CA ILE A 21 -17.67 7.52 -13.62
C ILE A 21 -18.16 6.16 -13.12
N GLU A 22 -17.29 5.48 -12.37
CA GLU A 22 -17.60 4.23 -11.70
C GLU A 22 -17.73 4.49 -10.20
N VAL A 23 -18.81 4.02 -9.58
CA VAL A 23 -19.11 4.19 -8.15
C VAL A 23 -19.18 2.81 -7.52
N ILE A 24 -18.31 2.56 -6.54
CA ILE A 24 -18.28 1.31 -5.79
C ILE A 24 -18.56 1.63 -4.32
N ALA A 25 -19.59 1.00 -3.76
CA ALA A 25 -19.98 1.17 -2.36
C ALA A 25 -19.72 -0.15 -1.60
N PHE A 26 -19.14 -0.04 -0.40
CA PHE A 26 -18.87 -1.16 0.49
C PHE A 26 -19.55 -0.92 1.84
N ALA A 27 -20.01 -1.99 2.49
CA ALA A 27 -20.50 -1.89 3.85
C ALA A 27 -19.35 -1.55 4.80
N LYS A 28 -19.52 -0.49 5.61
CA LYS A 28 -18.51 -0.03 6.57
C LYS A 28 -18.07 -1.13 7.56
N ASP A 29 -18.95 -2.09 7.83
CA ASP A 29 -18.72 -3.19 8.76
C ASP A 29 -18.05 -4.42 8.11
N GLU A 30 -18.06 -4.52 6.77
CA GLU A 30 -17.48 -5.65 6.03
C GLU A 30 -15.96 -5.51 5.81
N GLY A 31 -15.32 -4.52 6.45
CA GLY A 31 -13.91 -4.18 6.24
C GLY A 31 -13.08 -3.92 7.50
N ILE A 32 -13.56 -4.22 8.71
CA ILE A 32 -12.78 -3.95 9.96
C ILE A 32 -12.70 -5.16 10.91
N ASN A 33 -13.19 -6.35 10.52
CA ASN A 33 -13.10 -7.53 11.39
C ASN A 33 -12.39 -8.77 10.81
N ASP A 34 -11.86 -8.72 9.59
CA ASP A 34 -11.07 -9.84 9.06
C ASP A 34 -9.67 -9.47 8.54
N GLU A 35 -9.29 -8.19 8.60
CA GLU A 35 -7.87 -7.87 8.57
C GLU A 35 -7.35 -8.00 9.99
N GLN A 36 -7.12 -9.26 10.39
CA GLN A 36 -6.10 -9.58 11.39
C GLN A 36 -4.92 -8.68 11.02
N SER A 37 -4.64 -7.66 11.84
CA SER A 37 -3.51 -6.77 11.65
C SER A 37 -2.28 -7.65 11.80
N THR A 38 -1.91 -8.31 10.70
CA THR A 38 -0.67 -9.02 10.57
C THR A 38 0.31 -7.88 10.53
N VAL A 39 0.85 -7.54 11.70
CA VAL A 39 2.05 -6.74 11.82
C VAL A 39 3.05 -7.44 10.91
N LYS A 40 3.18 -6.95 9.68
CA LYS A 40 4.08 -7.53 8.70
C LYS A 40 5.46 -7.24 9.23
N THR A 41 6.04 -8.20 9.95
CA THR A 41 7.41 -8.14 10.42
C THR A 41 8.30 -8.21 9.19
N VAL A 42 8.63 -7.04 8.64
CA VAL A 42 9.63 -6.89 7.59
C VAL A 42 10.96 -7.38 8.14
N SER A 43 11.31 -8.60 7.74
CA SER A 43 12.54 -9.26 8.14
C SER A 43 13.43 -9.31 6.91
N PHE A 44 14.60 -8.71 6.98
CA PHE A 44 15.63 -8.87 5.96
C PHE A 44 16.77 -9.71 6.55
N GLU A 45 17.25 -10.67 5.78
CA GLU A 45 18.42 -11.43 6.15
C GLU A 45 19.66 -10.58 5.86
N ALA A 46 20.31 -10.08 6.92
CA ALA A 46 21.57 -9.39 6.80
C ALA A 46 22.71 -10.43 6.71
N LEU A 47 23.25 -10.61 5.50
CA LEU A 47 24.47 -11.39 5.30
C LEU A 47 25.64 -10.65 5.96
N SER A 48 26.11 -11.15 7.10
CA SER A 48 27.27 -10.61 7.81
C SER A 48 28.54 -11.20 7.22
N LEU A 49 29.34 -10.36 6.54
CA LEU A 49 30.65 -10.75 6.00
C LEU A 49 31.76 -10.33 6.96
N ASP A 50 32.70 -11.24 7.29
CA ASP A 50 33.88 -10.89 8.09
C ASP A 50 34.83 -10.02 7.25
N THR A 51 34.84 -8.71 7.54
CA THR A 51 35.65 -7.72 6.82
C THR A 51 36.96 -7.39 7.54
N LYS A 52 37.37 -8.17 8.55
CA LYS A 52 38.49 -7.82 9.44
C LYS A 52 39.82 -7.61 8.70
N SER A 53 40.00 -8.31 7.57
CA SER A 53 41.19 -8.20 6.73
C SER A 53 40.92 -7.52 5.39
N TYR A 54 39.69 -7.05 5.13
CA TYR A 54 39.31 -6.44 3.87
C TYR A 54 39.65 -4.94 3.89
N LYS A 55 40.45 -4.50 2.91
CA LYS A 55 40.70 -3.09 2.65
C LYS A 55 40.18 -2.75 1.27
N PHE A 56 39.18 -1.88 1.22
CA PHE A 56 38.63 -1.40 -0.04
C PHE A 56 39.71 -0.63 -0.82
N ASN A 57 40.03 -1.11 -2.03
CA ASN A 57 40.98 -0.44 -2.93
C ASN A 57 40.22 0.43 -3.92
N ARG A 58 40.33 1.76 -3.74
CA ARG A 58 39.62 2.74 -4.58
C ARG A 58 40.19 2.81 -6.00
N ASP A 59 41.48 2.51 -6.17
CA ASP A 59 42.13 2.56 -7.48
C ASP A 59 41.62 1.43 -8.40
N GLU A 60 41.45 0.21 -7.87
CA GLU A 60 40.86 -0.94 -8.60
C GLU A 60 39.38 -0.71 -8.96
N ALA A 61 38.62 -0.04 -8.09
CA ALA A 61 37.20 0.23 -8.31
C ALA A 61 36.91 1.34 -9.33
N ASN A 62 37.91 2.18 -9.65
CA ASN A 62 37.79 3.32 -10.56
C ASN A 62 38.39 3.05 -11.94
N GLU A 63 39.06 1.92 -12.16
CA GLU A 63 39.43 1.47 -13.51
C GLU A 63 38.19 0.94 -14.24
N ARG A 64 37.51 1.84 -14.95
CA ARG A 64 36.44 1.56 -15.91
C ARG A 64 36.83 2.02 -17.30
#